data_AF-A0A962AUY1-F1
#
_entry.id   AF-A0A962AUY1-F1
#
_cell.length_a   1.000
_cell.length_b   1.000
_cell.length_c   1.000
_cell.angle_alpha   90.00
_cell.angle_beta   90.00
_cell.angle_gamma   90.00
#
_symmetry.space_group_name_H-M   'P 1'
#
loop_
_entity.id
_entity.type
_entity.pdbx_description
1 polymer ?
#
loop_
_entity_poly.entity_id
_entity_poly.type
_entity_poly.pdbx_seq_one_letter_code
_entity_poly.pdbx_strand_id
1 'polypeptide(L)' 'ATYEESTERASALGATLVDAGESGHINPDSGHGPWPEGLMRFAHFLARLKAPET' A
#
# COMPACT_ATOMS: atom_id res chain seq x y z
N ALA A 1 9.56 7.36 9.05
CA ALA A 1 10.10 6.00 8.99
C ALA A 1 10.96 5.87 7.76
N THR A 2 12.05 5.12 7.82
CA THR A 2 12.83 4.81 6.61
C THR A 2 12.10 3.74 5.78
N TYR A 3 12.53 3.56 4.53
CA TYR A 3 12.02 2.47 3.70
C TYR A 3 12.30 1.10 4.33
N GLU A 4 13.50 0.92 4.90
CA GLU A 4 13.91 -0.31 5.59
C GLU A 4 12.99 -0.64 6.78
N GLU A 5 12.70 0.34 7.62
CA GLU A 5 11.76 0.17 8.74
C GLU A 5 10.34 -0.18 8.25
N SER A 6 9.97 0.23 7.04
CA SER A 6 8.66 -0.12 6.44
C SER A 6 8.67 -1.55 5.90
N THR A 7 9.79 -2.02 5.35
CA THR A 7 10.02 -3.41 4.94
C THR A 7 9.96 -4.37 6.11
N GLU A 8 10.64 -4.07 7.23
CA GLU A 8 10.62 -4.90 8.43
C GLU A 8 9.19 -5.06 8.97
N ARG A 9 8.43 -3.95 9.03
CA ARG A 9 7.03 -3.99 9.48
C ARG A 9 6.13 -4.77 8.54
N ALA A 10 6.26 -4.59 7.23
CA ALA A 10 5.48 -5.34 6.25
C ALA A 10 5.75 -6.86 6.37
N SER A 11 7.02 -7.24 6.51
CA SER A 11 7.44 -8.62 6.74
C SER A 11 6.82 -9.21 8.02
N ALA A 12 6.89 -8.48 9.13
CA ALA A 12 6.30 -8.91 10.40
C ALA A 12 4.78 -9.11 10.34
N LEU A 13 4.09 -8.37 9.46
CA LEU A 13 2.65 -8.48 9.24
C LEU A 13 2.27 -9.53 8.18
N GLY A 14 3.24 -10.13 7.46
CA GLY A 14 2.96 -10.93 6.27
C GLY A 14 2.32 -10.12 5.14
N ALA A 15 2.50 -8.80 5.14
CA ALA A 15 1.94 -7.88 4.17
C ALA A 15 2.87 -7.70 2.96
N THR A 16 2.29 -7.38 1.80
CA THR A 16 3.06 -6.91 0.64
C THR A 16 3.40 -5.43 0.81
N LEU A 17 4.68 -5.07 0.87
CA LEU A 17 5.12 -3.68 0.77
C LEU A 17 5.04 -3.21 -0.69
N VAL A 18 4.58 -1.98 -0.91
CA VAL A 18 4.55 -1.33 -2.23
C VAL A 18 5.35 -0.05 -2.14
N ASP A 19 6.38 0.06 -2.99
CA ASP A 19 7.16 1.29 -3.12
C ASP A 19 6.33 2.36 -3.84
N ALA A 20 6.20 3.52 -3.19
CA ALA A 20 5.51 4.70 -3.75
C ALA A 20 6.51 5.71 -4.35
N GLY A 21 7.81 5.40 -4.38
CA GLY A 21 8.86 6.32 -4.78
C GLY A 21 8.98 7.52 -3.83
N GLU A 22 9.48 8.63 -4.36
CA GLU A 22 9.67 9.90 -3.65
C GLU A 22 8.33 10.65 -3.41
N SER A 23 7.41 10.03 -2.68
CA SER A 23 6.02 10.49 -2.47
C SER A 23 5.78 11.24 -1.15
N GLY A 24 6.84 11.56 -0.40
CA GLY A 24 6.72 12.26 0.89
C GLY A 24 5.92 11.45 1.92
N HIS A 25 4.94 12.09 2.58
CA HIS A 25 4.17 11.47 3.67
C HIS A 25 2.83 10.84 3.24
N ILE A 26 2.54 10.73 1.93
CA ILE A 26 1.26 10.22 1.38
C ILE A 26 0.05 10.79 2.12
N ASN A 27 -0.16 12.09 1.94
CA ASN A 27 -1.22 12.89 2.52
C ASN A 27 -1.67 13.95 1.50
N PRO A 28 -2.75 14.72 1.74
CA PRO A 28 -3.18 15.76 0.82
C PRO A 28 -2.09 16.80 0.51
N ASP A 29 -1.27 17.16 1.50
CA ASP A 29 -0.18 18.15 1.33
C ASP A 29 0.95 17.66 0.40
N SER A 30 1.13 16.33 0.26
CA SER A 30 2.05 15.71 -0.70
C SER A 30 1.38 15.37 -2.04
N GLY A 31 0.16 15.85 -2.28
CA GLY A 31 -0.58 15.64 -3.53
C GLY A 31 -1.46 14.38 -3.56
N HIS A 32 -1.58 13.65 -2.45
CA HIS A 32 -2.29 12.36 -2.38
C HIS A 32 -3.73 12.49 -1.85
N GLY A 33 -4.46 13.55 -2.25
CA GLY A 33 -5.88 13.73 -1.90
C GLY A 33 -6.77 12.67 -2.58
N PRO A 34 -7.33 12.95 -3.77
CA PRO A 34 -7.74 11.88 -4.67
C PRO A 34 -6.47 11.17 -5.16
N TRP A 35 -6.27 9.91 -4.78
CA TRP A 35 -5.09 9.12 -5.12
C TRP A 35 -5.48 7.93 -6.02
N PRO A 36 -5.60 8.13 -7.35
CA PRO A 36 -6.02 7.09 -8.28
C PRO A 36 -5.15 5.84 -8.24
N GLU A 37 -3.83 6.01 -8.08
CA GLU A 37 -2.87 4.91 -8.01
C GLU A 37 -3.13 4.04 -6.77
N GLY A 38 -3.40 4.66 -5.63
CA GLY A 38 -3.80 3.95 -4.41
C GLY A 38 -5.10 3.17 -4.58
N LEU A 39 -6.10 3.79 -5.22
CA LEU A 39 -7.38 3.13 -5.55
C LEU A 39 -7.20 1.93 -6.49
N MET A 40 -6.37 2.07 -7.54
CA MET A 40 -6.07 0.96 -8.46
C MET A 40 -5.34 -0.18 -7.75
N ARG A 41 -4.38 0.13 -6.87
CA ARG A 41 -3.67 -0.86 -6.06
C ARG A 41 -4.63 -1.62 -5.15
N PHE A 42 -5.55 -0.90 -4.50
CA PHE A 42 -6.57 -1.50 -3.64
C PHE A 42 -7.54 -2.39 -4.42
N ALA A 43 -8.03 -1.93 -5.57
CA ALA A 43 -8.87 -2.74 -6.46
C ALA A 43 -8.16 -4.04 -6.89
N HIS A 44 -6.86 -3.96 -7.23
CA HIS A 44 -6.06 -5.13 -7.55
C HIS A 44 -5.88 -6.08 -6.35
N PHE A 45 -5.74 -5.55 -5.13
CA PHE A 45 -5.73 -6.38 -3.93
C PHE A 45 -7.04 -7.14 -3.76
N LEU A 46 -8.19 -6.45 -3.87
CA LEU A 46 -9.51 -7.07 -3.76
C LEU A 46 -9.74 -8.15 -4.82
N ALA A 47 -9.31 -7.92 -6.07
CA ALA A 47 -9.43 -8.90 -7.15
C ALA A 47 -8.66 -10.21 -6.90
N ARG A 48 -7.66 -10.20 -6.00
CA ARG A 48 -6.89 -11.40 -5.60
C ARG A 48 -7.48 -12.14 -4.41
N LEU A 49 -8.42 -11.52 -3.69
CA LEU A 49 -9.07 -12.18 -2.56
C LEU A 49 -10.03 -13.24 -3.10
N LYS A 50 -9.77 -14.50 -2.77
CA LYS A 50 -10.74 -15.58 -2.96
C LYS A 50 -11.82 -15.45 -1.88
N ALA A 51 -13.06 -15.75 -2.22
CA ALA A 51 -14.08 -15.97 -1.21
C ALA A 51 -13.60 -17.11 -0.28
N PRO A 52 -13.83 -17.01 1.04
CA PRO A 52 -13.51 -18.12 1.93
C PRO A 52 -14.24 -19.37 1.45
N GLU A 53 -13.51 -20.50 1.36
CA GLU A 53 -14.11 -21.80 1.06
C GLU A 53 -15.05 -22.17 2.22
N THR A 54 -16.29 -22.54 1.90
CA THR A 54 -17.34 -22.93 2.85
C THR A 54 -17.10 -24.30 3.46
#